data_AF-A0A2N1VG70-F1
#
_entry.id   AF-A0A2N1VG70-F1
#
_cell.length_a   1.000
_cell.length_b   1.000
_cell.length_c   1.000
_cell.angle_alpha   90.00
_cell.angle_beta   90.00
_cell.angle_gamma   90.00
#
_symmetry.space_group_name_H-M   'P 1'
#
loop_
_entity.id
_entity.type
_entity.pdbx_description
1 polymer ?
#
loop_
_entity_poly.entity_id
_entity_poly.type
_entity_poly.pdbx_seq_one_letter_code
_entity_poly.pdbx_strand_id
1 'polypeptide(L)'
;MKRLLIAILVIIFVSNIWPQSPNENWIVVSTDKDQTTFINVSGLSIYTGPEIFVWALQELNAPLSMEDVSGEIFKVRTYYHINKSLNRYSIIQIIYYDVESNVLKQYKYEHKYDAPDLKFNNPVVPGSEVYYILKKCLEFI
;
A
#
# COMPACT_ATOMS: atom_id res chain seq x y z
N MET A 1 0.50 36.44 -37.37
CA MET A 1 -0.72 36.09 -36.62
C MET A 1 -1.08 34.61 -36.69
N LYS A 2 -1.25 33.98 -37.87
CA LYS A 2 -1.60 32.54 -37.97
C LYS A 2 -0.64 31.58 -37.21
N ARG A 3 0.67 31.83 -37.26
CA ARG A 3 1.68 31.01 -36.54
C ARG A 3 1.63 31.18 -35.01
N LEU A 4 1.19 32.34 -34.51
CA LEU A 4 1.02 32.60 -33.08
C LEU A 4 -0.23 31.89 -32.54
N LEU A 5 -1.33 31.90 -33.32
CA LEU A 5 -2.56 31.17 -33.01
C LEU A 5 -2.35 29.65 -32.93
N ILE A 6 -1.52 29.10 -33.83
CA ILE A 6 -1.17 27.67 -33.81
C ILE A 6 -0.37 27.32 -32.55
N ALA A 7 0.58 28.18 -32.13
CA ALA A 7 1.35 27.95 -30.92
C ALA A 7 0.49 27.98 -29.65
N ILE A 8 -0.48 28.90 -29.57
CA ILE A 8 -1.44 28.98 -28.45
C ILE A 8 -2.33 27.73 -28.41
N LEU A 9 -2.77 27.24 -29.57
CA LEU A 9 -3.61 26.03 -29.65
C LEU A 9 -2.85 24.79 -29.15
N VAL A 10 -1.56 24.66 -29.48
CA VAL A 10 -0.73 23.53 -29.03
C VAL A 10 -0.54 23.53 -27.51
N ILE A 11 -0.36 24.70 -26.88
CA ILE A 11 -0.16 24.83 -25.43
C ILE A 11 -1.41 24.42 -24.63
N ILE A 12 -2.62 24.64 -25.16
CA ILE A 12 -3.89 24.27 -24.50
C ILE A 12 -4.12 22.75 -24.53
N PHE A 13 -3.56 22.03 -25.51
CA PHE A 13 -3.74 20.57 -25.60
C PHE A 13 -2.80 19.77 -24.69
N VAL A 14 -1.62 20.30 -24.31
CA VAL A 14 -0.69 19.60 -23.41
C VAL A 14 -1.05 19.70 -21.92
N SER A 15 -1.94 20.60 -21.50
CA SER A 15 -2.27 20.80 -20.09
C SER A 15 -3.26 19.79 -19.50
N ASN A 16 -3.81 18.87 -20.31
CA ASN A 16 -4.87 17.94 -19.88
C ASN A 16 -4.38 16.51 -19.55
N ILE A 17 -3.07 16.27 -19.55
CA ILE A 17 -2.52 14.95 -19.23
C ILE A 17 -2.11 14.91 -17.76
N TRP A 18 -3.06 15.11 -16.85
CA TRP A 18 -2.88 14.67 -15.48
C TRP A 18 -3.35 13.22 -15.39
N PRO A 19 -2.45 12.25 -15.14
CA PRO A 19 -2.91 10.92 -14.78
C PRO A 19 -3.75 11.07 -13.51
N GLN A 20 -5.04 10.75 -13.62
CA GLN A 20 -5.89 10.61 -12.44
C GLN A 20 -5.34 9.40 -11.70
N SER A 21 -4.55 9.64 -10.65
CA SER A 21 -4.19 8.59 -9.71
C SER A 21 -5.48 7.90 -9.31
N PRO A 22 -5.59 6.57 -9.44
CA PRO A 22 -6.80 5.87 -9.03
C PRO A 22 -7.13 6.31 -7.60
N ASN A 23 -8.32 6.85 -7.42
CA ASN A 23 -8.74 7.32 -6.10
C ASN A 23 -8.60 6.15 -5.13
N GLU A 24 -7.92 6.37 -4.00
CA GLU A 24 -7.69 5.30 -3.05
C GLU A 24 -9.03 4.84 -2.47
N ASN A 25 -9.28 3.53 -2.48
CA ASN A 25 -10.50 2.95 -1.93
C ASN A 25 -10.13 2.05 -0.76
N TRP A 26 -10.20 2.63 0.45
CA TRP A 26 -9.84 1.94 1.69
C TRP A 26 -11.05 1.23 2.28
N ILE A 27 -10.92 -0.08 2.50
CA ILE A 27 -11.94 -0.89 3.15
C ILE A 27 -11.40 -1.53 4.41
N VAL A 28 -12.27 -1.71 5.40
CA VAL A 28 -11.92 -2.38 6.66
C VAL A 28 -11.66 -3.86 6.43
N VAL A 29 -10.55 -4.35 6.96
CA VAL A 29 -10.18 -5.76 7.07
C VAL A 29 -10.58 -6.32 8.44
N SER A 30 -10.19 -5.61 9.50
CA SER A 30 -10.42 -6.01 10.89
C SER A 30 -10.40 -4.80 11.80
N THR A 31 -11.15 -4.88 12.89
CA THR A 31 -11.13 -3.92 14.00
C THR A 31 -11.03 -4.71 15.29
N ASP A 32 -10.07 -4.36 16.13
CA ASP A 32 -9.95 -4.87 17.49
C ASP A 32 -9.77 -3.70 18.48
N LYS A 33 -9.47 -4.03 19.74
CA LYS A 33 -9.33 -3.05 20.82
C LYS A 33 -8.10 -2.15 20.66
N ASP A 34 -7.09 -2.58 19.92
CA ASP A 34 -5.81 -1.90 19.81
C ASP A 34 -5.71 -1.13 18.48
N GLN A 35 -6.35 -1.62 17.41
CA GLN A 35 -6.27 -1.01 16.09
C GLN A 35 -7.43 -1.33 15.12
N THR A 36 -7.52 -0.57 14.05
CA THR A 36 -8.28 -0.92 12.84
C THR A 36 -7.34 -1.07 11.64
N THR A 37 -7.46 -2.18 10.92
CA THR A 37 -6.70 -2.45 9.70
C THR A 37 -7.60 -2.27 8.47
N PHE A 38 -7.08 -1.56 7.48
CA PHE A 38 -7.70 -1.31 6.18
C PHE A 38 -6.81 -1.81 5.05
N ILE A 39 -7.38 -2.08 3.87
CA ILE A 39 -6.64 -2.29 2.62
C ILE A 39 -7.16 -1.36 1.53
N ASN A 40 -6.26 -0.93 0.65
CA ASN A 40 -6.63 -0.21 -0.57
C ASN A 40 -6.98 -1.23 -1.67
N VAL A 41 -8.25 -1.27 -2.07
CA VAL A 41 -8.73 -2.20 -3.11
C VAL A 41 -8.66 -1.63 -4.53
N SER A 42 -8.25 -0.37 -4.68
CA SER A 42 -8.10 0.24 -5.99
C SER A 42 -7.10 -0.52 -6.85
N GLY A 43 -7.59 -1.09 -7.95
CA GLY A 43 -6.78 -1.86 -8.89
C GLY A 43 -6.58 -3.33 -8.52
N LEU A 44 -7.14 -3.85 -7.43
CA LEU A 44 -6.98 -5.28 -7.09
C LEU A 44 -7.56 -6.22 -8.16
N SER A 45 -8.64 -5.82 -8.84
CA SER A 45 -9.32 -6.64 -9.86
C SER A 45 -8.45 -7.02 -11.07
N ILE A 46 -7.27 -6.42 -11.24
CA ILE A 46 -6.34 -6.75 -12.32
C ILE A 46 -5.47 -8.00 -12.02
N TYR A 47 -5.40 -8.43 -10.76
CA TYR A 47 -4.48 -9.50 -10.33
C TYR A 47 -5.00 -10.91 -10.63
N THR A 48 -4.80 -11.39 -11.84
CA THR A 48 -5.15 -12.78 -12.22
C THR A 48 -4.10 -13.81 -11.80
N GLY A 49 -2.85 -13.39 -11.61
CA GLY A 49 -1.72 -14.25 -11.25
C GLY A 49 -1.63 -14.61 -9.76
N PRO A 50 -0.59 -15.38 -9.35
CA PRO A 50 -0.39 -15.79 -7.96
C PRO A 50 0.08 -14.66 -7.05
N GLU A 51 0.60 -13.56 -7.62
CA GLU A 51 1.15 -12.42 -6.89
C GLU A 51 0.14 -11.28 -6.78
N ILE A 52 0.08 -10.65 -5.61
CA ILE A 52 -0.76 -9.49 -5.30
C ILE A 52 0.14 -8.44 -4.65
N PHE A 53 -0.03 -7.18 -5.04
CA PHE A 53 0.55 -6.05 -4.31
C PHE A 53 -0.57 -5.22 -3.71
N VAL A 54 -0.50 -4.98 -2.40
CA VAL A 54 -1.58 -4.30 -1.68
C VAL A 54 -1.02 -3.36 -0.62
N TRP A 55 -1.60 -2.18 -0.54
CA TRP A 55 -1.39 -1.28 0.59
C TRP A 55 -2.35 -1.64 1.71
N ALA A 56 -1.81 -1.84 2.90
CA ALA A 56 -2.58 -1.89 4.14
C ALA A 56 -2.31 -0.64 4.99
N LEU A 57 -3.32 -0.20 5.73
CA LEU A 57 -3.22 0.90 6.68
C LEU A 57 -3.73 0.42 8.03
N GLN A 58 -2.92 0.58 9.07
CA GLN A 58 -3.31 0.36 10.45
C GLN A 58 -3.49 1.72 11.12
N GLU A 59 -4.64 1.95 11.74
CA GLU A 59 -4.88 3.09 12.62
C GLU A 59 -4.94 2.57 14.06
N LEU A 60 -4.05 3.06 14.92
CA LEU A 60 -3.88 2.60 16.28
C LEU A 60 -4.76 3.42 17.24
N ASN A 61 -5.43 2.74 18.16
CA ASN A 61 -6.25 3.38 19.19
C ASN A 61 -5.40 4.03 20.29
N ALA A 62 -4.19 3.51 20.50
CA ALA A 62 -3.18 4.07 21.41
C ALA A 62 -1.84 4.20 20.66
N PRO A 63 -1.06 5.26 20.92
CA PRO A 63 0.18 5.48 20.20
C PRO A 63 1.21 4.40 20.51
N LEU A 64 1.95 3.99 19.48
CA LEU A 64 3.14 3.15 19.61
C LEU A 64 4.39 4.05 19.65
N SER A 65 5.32 3.74 20.55
CA SER A 65 6.65 4.34 20.56
C SER A 65 7.69 3.30 20.18
N MET A 66 8.65 3.68 19.33
CA MET A 66 9.75 2.81 18.89
C MET A 66 11.06 3.59 18.99
N GLU A 67 12.15 2.93 19.41
CA GLU A 67 13.45 3.58 19.63
C GLU A 67 13.96 4.32 18.36
N ASP A 68 13.78 3.71 17.19
CA ASP A 68 14.26 4.24 15.90
C ASP A 68 13.30 5.23 15.21
N VAL A 69 12.15 5.53 15.83
CA VAL A 69 11.13 6.43 15.28
C VAL A 69 10.86 7.55 16.29
N SER A 70 11.32 8.76 15.96
CA SER A 70 11.06 9.93 16.79
C SER A 70 9.59 10.34 16.69
N GLY A 71 8.86 10.20 17.78
CA GLY A 71 7.45 10.61 17.90
C GLY A 71 6.51 9.45 18.20
N GLU A 72 5.25 9.80 18.47
CA GLU A 72 4.18 8.83 18.72
C GLU A 72 3.56 8.37 17.39
N ILE A 73 3.60 7.06 17.15
CA ILE A 73 3.05 6.45 15.94
C ILE A 73 1.57 6.20 16.16
N PHE A 74 0.72 6.78 15.32
CA PHE A 74 -0.73 6.55 15.31
C PHE A 74 -1.19 5.78 14.07
N LYS A 75 -0.44 5.86 12.97
CA LYS A 75 -0.76 5.11 11.76
C LYS A 75 0.46 4.43 11.18
N VAL A 76 0.24 3.22 10.65
CA VAL A 76 1.27 2.45 9.95
C VAL A 76 0.72 2.05 8.60
N ARG A 77 1.40 2.44 7.52
CA ARG A 77 1.03 2.08 6.15
C ARG A 77 2.07 1.14 5.59
N THR A 78 1.66 -0.07 5.25
CA THR A 78 2.54 -1.15 4.81
C THR A 78 2.19 -1.58 3.40
N TYR A 79 3.20 -1.65 2.52
CA TYR A 79 3.05 -2.18 1.17
C TYR A 79 3.52 -3.62 1.14
N TYR A 80 2.56 -4.52 0.92
CA TYR A 80 2.80 -5.96 0.88
C TYR A 80 2.95 -6.46 -0.55
N HIS A 81 3.83 -7.44 -0.71
CA HIS A 81 3.88 -8.33 -1.87
C HIS A 81 3.53 -9.74 -1.40
N ILE A 82 2.37 -10.24 -1.83
CA ILE A 82 1.82 -11.52 -1.36
C ILE A 82 1.78 -12.51 -2.51
N ASN A 83 2.26 -13.72 -2.29
CA ASN A 83 2.04 -14.85 -3.18
C ASN A 83 0.95 -15.76 -2.60
N LYS A 84 -0.24 -15.74 -3.21
CA LYS A 84 -1.41 -16.48 -2.74
C LYS A 84 -1.28 -17.99 -2.93
N SER A 85 -0.48 -18.44 -3.91
CA SER A 85 -0.23 -19.87 -4.15
C SER A 85 0.77 -20.48 -3.17
N LEU A 86 1.82 -19.72 -2.81
CA LEU A 86 2.82 -20.14 -1.83
C LEU A 86 2.38 -19.88 -0.38
N ASN A 87 1.35 -19.05 -0.19
CA ASN A 87 0.92 -18.56 1.12
C ASN A 87 2.09 -17.89 1.88
N ARG A 88 2.84 -17.06 1.16
CA ARG A 88 3.99 -16.29 1.67
C ARG A 88 3.90 -14.84 1.23
N TYR A 89 4.57 -13.95 1.95
CA TYR A 89 4.60 -12.53 1.65
C TYR A 89 5.97 -11.93 1.96
N SER A 90 6.16 -10.71 1.48
CA SER A 90 7.22 -9.81 1.90
C SER A 90 6.67 -8.40 2.06
N ILE A 91 7.45 -7.56 2.74
CA ILE A 91 7.14 -6.15 2.93
C ILE A 91 8.06 -5.35 2.01
N ILE A 92 7.46 -4.58 1.10
CA ILE A 92 8.19 -3.67 0.21
C ILE A 92 8.49 -2.36 0.93
N GLN A 93 7.52 -1.86 1.68
CA GLN A 93 7.62 -0.54 2.30
C GLN A 93 6.79 -0.45 3.57
N ILE A 94 7.29 0.28 4.57
CA ILE A 94 6.55 0.67 5.77
C ILE A 94 6.69 2.18 5.92
N ILE A 95 5.58 2.86 6.25
CA ILE A 95 5.56 4.28 6.55
C ILE A 95 4.84 4.46 7.90
N TYR A 96 5.49 5.18 8.81
CA TYR A 96 4.97 5.52 10.13
C TYR A 96 4.51 6.96 10.13
N TYR A 97 3.34 7.22 10.75
CA TYR A 97 2.76 8.55 10.82
C TYR A 97 2.35 8.91 12.24
N ASP A 98 2.38 10.21 12.51
CA ASP A 98 1.77 10.79 13.71
C ASP A 98 0.24 10.93 13.59
N VAL A 99 -0.39 11.52 14.60
CA VAL A 99 -1.84 11.75 14.66
C VAL A 99 -2.35 12.69 13.55
N GLU A 100 -1.52 13.63 13.09
CA GLU A 100 -1.84 14.59 12.03
C GLU A 100 -1.57 14.01 10.64
N SER A 101 -1.17 12.74 10.56
CA SER A 101 -0.77 12.05 9.32
C SER A 101 0.51 12.62 8.68
N ASN A 102 1.38 13.27 9.44
CA ASN A 102 2.74 13.59 9.00
C ASN A 102 3.60 12.32 9.04
N VAL A 103 4.51 12.19 8.09
CA VAL A 103 5.44 11.05 8.04
C VAL A 103 6.52 11.22 9.11
N LEU A 104 6.58 10.28 10.05
CA LEU A 104 7.64 10.20 11.07
C LEU A 104 8.87 9.47 10.53
N LYS A 105 8.66 8.35 9.86
CA LYS A 105 9.73 7.49 9.33
C LYS A 105 9.20 6.62 8.19
N GLN A 106 10.11 6.24 7.29
CA GLN A 106 9.82 5.34 6.18
C GLN A 106 10.96 4.35 5.98
N TYR A 107 10.62 3.08 5.77
CA TYR A 107 11.54 2.02 5.36
C TYR A 107 11.12 1.49 4.00
N LYS A 108 12.09 1.34 3.08
CA LYS A 108 11.91 0.69 1.79
C LYS A 108 12.87 -0.48 1.69
N TYR A 109 12.34 -1.65 1.33
CA TYR A 109 13.11 -2.88 1.23
C TYR A 109 13.34 -3.22 -0.24
N GLU A 110 14.62 -3.24 -0.64
CA GLU A 110 15.00 -3.66 -1.99
C GLU A 110 14.82 -5.18 -2.13
N HIS A 111 13.98 -5.60 -3.07
CA HIS A 111 13.85 -7.01 -3.44
C HIS A 111 14.82 -7.30 -4.58
N LYS A 112 16.04 -7.70 -4.23
CA LYS A 112 17.12 -8.02 -5.20
C LYS A 112 17.12 -9.46 -5.69
N TYR A 113 16.15 -10.27 -5.28
CA TYR A 113 16.17 -11.71 -5.50
C TYR A 113 14.96 -12.18 -6.32
N ASP A 114 15.23 -12.79 -7.46
CA ASP A 114 14.22 -13.44 -8.31
C ASP A 114 13.81 -14.81 -7.75
N ALA A 115 14.63 -15.42 -6.89
CA ALA A 115 14.33 -16.70 -6.27
C ALA A 115 13.12 -16.59 -5.31
N PRO A 116 12.05 -17.38 -5.48
CA PRO A 116 10.81 -17.25 -4.70
C PRO A 116 10.98 -17.28 -3.18
N ASP A 117 11.89 -18.11 -2.67
CA ASP A 117 12.13 -18.26 -1.23
C ASP A 117 12.81 -17.04 -0.59
N LEU A 118 13.53 -16.27 -1.38
CA LEU A 118 14.17 -15.01 -0.97
C LEU A 118 13.25 -13.81 -1.24
N LYS A 119 12.38 -13.92 -2.25
CA LYS A 119 11.40 -12.91 -2.64
C LYS A 119 10.24 -12.83 -1.64
N PHE A 120 9.78 -13.97 -1.12
CA PHE A 120 8.70 -14.07 -0.13
C PHE A 120 9.23 -14.68 1.17
N ASN A 121 9.89 -13.87 1.99
CA ASN A 121 10.60 -14.35 3.17
C ASN A 121 9.69 -14.73 4.35
N ASN A 122 8.44 -14.27 4.40
CA ASN A 122 7.54 -14.51 5.55
C ASN A 122 6.35 -15.43 5.18
N PRO A 123 5.95 -16.38 6.04
CA PRO A 123 4.74 -17.18 5.83
C PRO A 123 3.48 -16.39 6.20
N VAL A 124 2.39 -16.61 5.46
CA VAL A 124 1.05 -16.10 5.83
C VAL A 124 0.40 -17.10 6.81
N VAL A 125 0.53 -16.83 8.11
CA VAL A 125 0.03 -17.73 9.16
C VAL A 125 -1.46 -17.50 9.40
N PRO A 126 -2.32 -18.55 9.47
CA PRO A 126 -3.73 -18.39 9.81
C PRO A 126 -3.95 -17.59 11.10
N GLY A 127 -4.85 -16.61 11.05
CA GLY A 127 -5.13 -15.72 12.18
C GLY A 127 -4.15 -14.54 12.33
N SER A 128 -3.07 -14.48 11.54
CA SER A 128 -2.24 -13.27 11.45
C SER A 128 -2.97 -12.15 10.70
N GLU A 129 -2.52 -10.91 10.89
CA GLU A 129 -3.05 -9.77 10.15
C GLU A 129 -2.94 -9.95 8.63
N VAL A 130 -1.77 -10.39 8.13
CA VAL A 130 -1.56 -10.61 6.70
C VAL A 130 -2.46 -11.71 6.15
N TYR A 131 -2.84 -12.69 6.98
CA TYR A 131 -3.85 -13.68 6.60
C TYR A 131 -5.23 -13.03 6.38
N TYR A 132 -5.65 -12.13 7.27
CA TYR A 132 -6.92 -11.41 7.08
C TYR A 132 -6.86 -10.45 5.88
N ILE A 133 -5.72 -9.78 5.67
CA ILE A 133 -5.47 -8.95 4.48
C ILE A 133 -5.59 -9.78 3.21
N LEU A 134 -4.91 -10.93 3.13
CA LEU A 134 -4.97 -11.81 1.95
C LEU A 134 -6.42 -12.27 1.71
N LYS A 135 -7.10 -12.75 2.76
CA LYS A 135 -8.51 -13.17 2.66
C LYS A 135 -9.38 -12.05 2.11
N LYS A 136 -9.19 -10.82 2.59
CA LYS A 136 -9.94 -9.66 2.11
C LYS A 136 -9.62 -9.32 0.66
N CYS A 137 -8.35 -9.37 0.25
CA CYS A 137 -7.96 -9.13 -1.14
C CYS A 137 -8.64 -10.11 -2.11
N LEU A 138 -8.78 -11.39 -1.72
CA LEU A 138 -9.42 -12.42 -2.53
C LEU A 138 -10.93 -12.17 -2.75
N GLU A 139 -11.57 -11.27 -2.00
CA GLU A 139 -12.96 -10.86 -2.27
C GLU A 139 -13.07 -9.90 -3.48
N PHE A 140 -11.95 -9.31 -3.93
CA PHE A 140 -11.90 -8.28 -4.98
C PHE A 140 -11.13 -8.73 -6.23
N ILE A 141 -10.69 -9.99 -6.29
CA ILE A 141 -9.86 -10.59 -7.34
C ILE A 141 -10.64 -11.70 -8.04
#